data_AF-A0A8S3TGV6-F1
#
_entry.id   AF-A0A8S3TGV6-F1
#
_cell.length_a   1.000
_cell.length_b   1.000
_cell.length_c   1.000
_cell.angle_alpha   90.00
_cell.angle_beta   90.00
_cell.angle_gamma   90.00
#
_symmetry.space_group_name_H-M   'P 1'
#
loop_
_entity.id
_entity.type
_entity.pdbx_description
1 polymer ?
#
loop_
_entity_poly.entity_id
_entity_poly.type
_entity_poly.pdbx_seq_one_letter_code
_entity_poly.pdbx_strand_id
1 'polypeptide(L)'
;MDDVASSTSQSVHANAEPHITALELATRIQDQFSRASSSSTATNGNTSQDDEPHHDSTHDNGVTSSAMLSWILKSEINLTSVMDGNVTILKDDIKLHHMLPTKILDENINIARVKKYFSPEAWQTLKVALSSKRDIAEWNCTVCDTDVHSAASLVCDGCLEWFHQKCSNVLCIDRSKILQLYENTIYQS
;
A
#
# COMPACT_ATOMS: atom_id res chain seq x y z
N MET A 1 54.37 -35.53 31.03
CA MET A 1 53.03 -35.53 31.66
C MET A 1 52.75 -34.09 32.05
N ASP A 2 52.72 -33.16 31.08
CA ASP A 2 51.69 -33.00 30.03
C ASP A 2 50.36 -32.67 30.73
N ASP A 3 49.63 -31.58 30.49
CA ASP A 3 49.72 -30.57 29.45
C ASP A 3 48.86 -29.34 29.85
N VAL A 4 49.09 -28.28 29.10
CA VAL A 4 48.45 -26.96 29.04
C VAL A 4 46.92 -26.96 28.87
N ALA A 5 46.23 -26.01 29.52
CA ALA A 5 45.12 -25.17 28.98
C ALA A 5 44.64 -24.21 30.09
N SER A 6 44.96 -22.91 30.11
CA SER A 6 44.56 -21.84 29.18
C SER A 6 43.06 -21.86 28.86
N SER A 7 42.30 -20.98 29.50
CA SER A 7 40.92 -20.67 29.11
C SER A 7 40.67 -19.17 29.29
N THR A 8 40.87 -18.50 28.17
CA THR A 8 40.56 -17.12 27.84
C THR A 8 39.11 -16.77 28.17
N SER A 9 38.90 -15.75 29.00
CA SER A 9 37.62 -15.07 29.13
C SER A 9 37.32 -14.31 27.84
N GLN A 10 36.53 -14.90 26.94
CA GLN A 10 36.04 -14.20 25.75
C GLN A 10 34.90 -13.25 26.12
N SER A 11 35.18 -11.97 25.88
CA SER A 11 34.24 -10.88 25.74
C SER A 11 33.17 -11.22 24.70
N VAL A 12 31.91 -11.32 25.14
CA VAL A 12 30.76 -11.19 24.25
C VAL A 12 30.45 -9.71 24.12
N HIS A 13 31.11 -9.05 23.16
CA HIS A 13 30.57 -7.83 22.56
C HIS A 13 29.24 -8.19 21.90
N ALA A 14 28.14 -7.83 22.54
CA ALA A 14 26.86 -7.71 21.86
C ALA A 14 27.03 -6.67 20.75
N ASN A 15 26.95 -7.13 19.50
CA ASN A 15 26.74 -6.24 18.35
C ASN A 15 25.38 -5.58 18.55
N ALA A 16 25.39 -4.36 19.09
CA ALA A 16 24.26 -3.47 19.04
C ALA A 16 24.06 -3.07 17.57
N GLU A 17 23.04 -3.64 16.94
CA GLU A 17 22.50 -3.09 15.70
C GLU A 17 22.08 -1.63 15.98
N PRO A 18 22.44 -0.68 15.11
CA PRO A 18 22.00 0.70 15.29
C PRO A 18 20.50 0.76 15.02
N HIS A 19 19.70 0.76 16.10
CA HIS A 19 18.32 1.20 16.06
C HIS A 19 18.31 2.67 15.66
N ILE A 20 18.21 2.92 14.34
CA ILE A 20 17.91 4.24 13.82
C ILE A 20 16.53 4.59 14.34
N THR A 21 16.48 5.59 15.22
CA THR A 21 15.23 6.06 15.80
C THR A 21 14.36 6.68 14.70
N ALA A 22 13.03 6.63 14.85
CA ALA A 22 12.09 7.24 13.89
C ALA A 22 12.40 8.73 13.63
N LEU A 23 13.01 9.41 14.60
CA LEU A 23 13.47 10.79 14.50
C LEU A 23 14.67 10.95 13.55
N GLU A 24 15.62 10.02 13.55
CA GLU A 24 16.77 10.02 12.63
C GLU A 24 16.35 9.66 11.20
N LEU A 25 15.36 8.79 11.03
CA LEU A 25 14.78 8.48 9.71
C LEU A 25 14.04 9.69 9.13
N ALA A 26 13.24 10.39 9.94
CA ALA A 26 12.54 11.61 9.52
C ALA A 26 13.52 12.73 9.11
N THR A 27 14.64 12.87 9.83
CA THR A 27 15.65 13.89 9.53
C THR A 27 16.39 13.61 8.21
N ARG A 28 16.66 12.34 7.89
CA ARG A 28 17.27 11.95 6.60
C ARG A 28 16.35 12.20 5.41
N ILE A 29 15.04 12.05 5.60
CA ILE A 29 14.05 12.33 4.55
C ILE A 29 13.97 13.85 4.31
N GLN A 30 14.02 14.67 5.36
CA GLN A 30 13.98 16.14 5.22
C GLN A 30 15.22 16.73 4.49
N ASP A 31 16.41 16.16 4.70
CA ASP A 31 17.65 16.62 4.05
C ASP A 31 17.70 16.29 2.55
N GLN A 32 17.07 15.17 2.14
CA GLN A 32 16.90 14.80 0.73
C GLN A 32 15.99 15.79 -0.02
N PHE A 33 14.93 16.29 0.61
CA PHE A 33 14.03 17.29 0.01
C PHE A 33 14.66 18.68 -0.12
N SER A 34 15.57 19.05 0.78
CA SER A 34 16.27 20.34 0.72
C SER A 34 17.29 20.40 -0.42
N ARG A 35 17.93 19.25 -0.73
CA ARG A 35 18.86 19.12 -1.87
C ARG A 35 18.18 19.08 -3.23
N ALA A 36 16.97 18.53 -3.31
CA ALA A 36 16.18 18.54 -4.55
C ALA A 36 15.68 19.94 -4.95
N SER A 37 15.59 20.87 -3.98
CA SER A 37 15.04 22.21 -4.19
C SER A 37 16.07 23.24 -4.68
N SER A 38 17.36 22.87 -4.77
CA SER A 38 18.45 23.81 -5.08
C SER A 38 19.01 23.70 -6.50
N SER A 39 18.51 22.77 -7.32
CA SER A 39 19.04 22.55 -8.68
C SER A 39 18.01 22.91 -9.75
N SER A 40 17.73 24.21 -9.91
CA SER A 40 17.11 24.78 -11.11
C SER A 40 17.37 26.28 -11.19
N THR A 41 18.55 26.66 -11.67
CA THR A 41 18.78 28.00 -12.22
C THR A 41 19.17 27.93 -13.68
N ALA A 42 18.38 28.67 -14.47
CA ALA A 42 18.66 29.25 -15.78
C ALA A 42 18.76 28.31 -17.01
N THR A 43 17.82 28.50 -17.94
CA THR A 43 18.13 29.06 -19.27
C THR A 43 16.86 29.55 -19.98
N ASN A 44 16.93 30.78 -20.49
CA ASN A 44 15.96 31.44 -21.36
C ASN A 44 16.04 30.89 -22.79
N GLY A 45 14.92 30.90 -23.52
CA GLY A 45 14.92 30.82 -24.99
C GLY A 45 13.55 30.56 -25.60
N ASN A 46 13.02 31.55 -26.34
CA ASN A 46 11.84 31.48 -27.20
C ASN A 46 11.80 30.26 -28.14
N THR A 47 10.61 29.76 -28.48
CA THR A 47 10.00 29.82 -29.84
C THR A 47 8.83 28.83 -29.94
N SER A 48 7.75 29.26 -30.57
CA SER A 48 6.53 28.53 -30.92
C SER A 48 6.79 27.19 -31.63
N GLN A 49 6.03 26.14 -31.27
CA GLN A 49 5.20 25.31 -32.16
C GLN A 49 4.73 24.05 -31.43
N ASP A 50 3.53 23.64 -31.84
CA ASP A 50 2.79 22.43 -31.56
C ASP A 50 3.62 21.22 -31.10
N ASP A 51 3.33 20.71 -29.90
CA ASP A 51 3.44 19.28 -29.60
C ASP A 51 2.55 18.96 -28.38
N GLU A 52 1.44 18.29 -28.68
CA GLU A 52 0.50 17.69 -27.74
C GLU A 52 1.25 16.65 -26.89
N PRO A 53 1.19 16.68 -25.54
CA PRO A 53 1.88 15.67 -24.76
C PRO A 53 1.16 14.34 -24.91
N HIS A 54 1.84 13.40 -25.56
CA HIS A 54 1.52 11.98 -25.60
C HIS A 54 0.96 11.52 -24.25
N HIS A 55 -0.30 11.10 -24.29
CA HIS A 55 -1.00 10.43 -23.21
C HIS A 55 -0.23 9.14 -22.86
N ASP A 56 0.65 9.24 -21.86
CA ASP A 56 1.32 8.10 -21.25
C ASP A 56 0.22 7.15 -20.71
N SER A 57 0.04 6.05 -21.44
CA SER A 57 -0.87 4.98 -21.13
C SER A 57 -0.37 4.26 -19.88
N THR A 58 -0.64 4.87 -18.73
CA THR A 58 -0.60 4.19 -17.44
C THR A 58 -1.52 2.97 -17.55
N HIS A 59 -0.93 1.82 -17.28
CA HIS A 59 -1.54 0.51 -17.33
C HIS A 59 -2.76 0.50 -16.40
N ASP A 60 -3.95 0.75 -16.94
CA ASP A 60 -5.21 0.76 -16.19
C ASP A 60 -5.48 -0.69 -15.76
N ASN A 61 -5.51 -0.95 -14.45
CA ASN A 61 -5.89 -2.25 -13.90
C ASN A 61 -7.38 -2.60 -14.15
N GLY A 62 -8.01 -2.04 -15.18
CA GLY A 62 -9.41 -2.27 -15.56
C GLY A 62 -10.42 -1.78 -14.52
N VAL A 63 -9.99 -0.96 -13.56
CA VAL A 63 -10.85 -0.54 -12.45
C VAL A 63 -11.83 0.51 -12.95
N THR A 64 -13.13 0.17 -12.92
CA THR A 64 -14.18 1.08 -13.37
C THR A 64 -14.41 2.21 -12.37
N SER A 65 -14.85 3.38 -12.85
CA SER A 65 -15.28 4.48 -11.96
C SER A 65 -16.39 4.07 -11.00
N SER A 66 -17.27 3.15 -11.42
CA SER A 66 -18.31 2.57 -10.56
C SER A 66 -17.70 1.80 -9.39
N ALA A 67 -16.68 0.97 -9.64
CA ALA A 67 -15.96 0.26 -8.60
C ALA A 67 -15.30 1.24 -7.61
N MET A 68 -14.57 2.24 -8.11
CA MET A 68 -13.95 3.26 -7.25
C MET A 68 -14.98 3.99 -6.38
N LEU A 69 -16.11 4.40 -6.95
CA LEU A 69 -17.18 5.08 -6.22
C LEU A 69 -17.79 4.17 -5.14
N SER A 70 -17.99 2.89 -5.42
CA SER A 70 -18.51 1.94 -4.42
C SER A 70 -17.59 1.76 -3.21
N TRP A 71 -16.28 1.92 -3.40
CA TRP A 71 -15.30 1.88 -2.32
C TRP A 71 -15.37 3.11 -1.43
N ILE A 72 -15.59 4.28 -2.04
CA ILE A 72 -15.56 5.58 -1.38
C ILE A 72 -16.86 5.89 -0.64
N LEU A 73 -18.00 5.53 -1.24
CA LEU A 73 -19.32 6.00 -0.80
C LEU A 73 -19.96 5.05 0.21
N LYS A 74 -20.77 5.63 1.10
CA LYS A 74 -21.69 4.89 1.96
C LYS A 74 -22.67 4.08 1.13
N SER A 75 -23.14 2.96 1.68
CA SER A 75 -24.05 2.04 0.98
C SER A 75 -25.41 2.64 0.62
N GLU A 76 -25.81 3.73 1.28
CA GLU A 76 -27.07 4.42 1.00
C GLU A 76 -27.06 5.21 -0.33
N ILE A 77 -25.88 5.48 -0.89
CA ILE A 77 -25.74 6.34 -2.07
C ILE A 77 -26.02 5.55 -3.35
N ASN A 78 -26.96 6.03 -4.15
CA ASN A 78 -27.29 5.43 -5.44
C ASN A 78 -26.23 5.79 -6.49
N LEU A 79 -25.37 4.81 -6.81
CA LEU A 79 -24.29 4.97 -7.79
C LEU A 79 -24.79 5.29 -9.20
N THR A 80 -25.93 4.74 -9.62
CA THR A 80 -26.50 5.03 -10.94
C THR A 80 -26.85 6.50 -11.06
N SER A 81 -27.53 7.07 -10.06
CA SER A 81 -27.88 8.49 -10.05
C SER A 81 -26.67 9.42 -10.04
N VAL A 82 -25.58 9.02 -9.38
CA VAL A 82 -24.31 9.75 -9.40
C VAL A 82 -23.68 9.68 -10.79
N MET A 83 -23.62 8.49 -11.38
CA MET A 83 -23.00 8.28 -12.68
C MET A 83 -23.74 8.97 -13.83
N ASP A 84 -25.07 9.06 -13.73
CA ASP A 84 -25.93 9.79 -14.66
C ASP A 84 -25.85 11.32 -14.48
N GLY A 85 -25.15 11.81 -13.44
CA GLY A 85 -25.02 13.23 -13.14
C GLY A 85 -26.23 13.85 -12.45
N ASN A 86 -27.19 13.04 -12.01
CA ASN A 86 -28.40 13.49 -11.29
C ASN A 86 -28.12 13.82 -9.83
N VAL A 87 -27.05 13.27 -9.26
CA VAL A 87 -26.64 13.46 -7.87
C VAL A 87 -25.17 13.86 -7.82
N THR A 88 -24.88 14.92 -7.07
CA THR A 88 -23.51 15.30 -6.72
C THR A 88 -23.18 14.75 -5.35
N ILE A 89 -22.01 14.12 -5.21
CA ILE A 89 -21.54 13.57 -3.94
C ILE A 89 -21.19 14.71 -2.98
N LEU A 90 -21.75 14.67 -1.79
CA LEU A 90 -21.49 15.59 -0.69
C LEU A 90 -20.50 14.99 0.32
N LYS A 91 -20.03 15.84 1.24
CA LYS A 91 -19.05 15.46 2.28
C LYS A 91 -19.53 14.26 3.10
N ASP A 92 -20.80 14.26 3.50
CA ASP A 92 -21.36 13.25 4.40
C ASP A 92 -21.65 11.91 3.70
N ASP A 93 -21.53 11.85 2.38
CA ASP A 93 -21.72 10.63 1.59
C ASP A 93 -20.47 9.73 1.59
N ILE A 94 -19.34 10.28 2.02
CA ILE A 94 -18.02 9.62 2.01
C ILE A 94 -17.84 8.77 3.27
N LYS A 95 -17.32 7.56 3.09
CA LYS A 95 -16.91 6.67 4.18
C LYS A 95 -15.77 7.27 5.00
N LEU A 96 -15.72 6.92 6.29
CA LEU A 96 -14.57 7.25 7.14
C LEU A 96 -13.31 6.52 6.67
N HIS A 97 -12.12 7.06 6.97
CA HIS A 97 -10.83 6.55 6.47
C HIS A 97 -10.61 5.05 6.76
N HIS A 98 -10.96 4.55 7.95
CA HIS A 98 -10.82 3.14 8.33
C HIS A 98 -11.76 2.22 7.55
N MET A 99 -12.86 2.74 7.01
CA MET A 99 -13.81 1.98 6.18
C MET A 99 -13.43 1.95 4.70
N LEU A 100 -12.47 2.76 4.26
CA LEU A 100 -11.99 2.71 2.89
C LEU A 100 -11.12 1.45 2.70
N PRO A 101 -11.27 0.70 1.61
CA PRO A 101 -10.45 -0.48 1.36
C PRO A 101 -9.01 -0.07 1.06
N THR A 102 -8.03 -0.90 1.40
CA THR A 102 -6.61 -0.53 1.29
C THR A 102 -6.16 -0.39 -0.15
N LYS A 103 -6.73 -1.18 -1.07
CA LYS A 103 -6.48 -1.08 -2.51
C LYS A 103 -6.67 0.33 -3.07
N ILE A 104 -7.52 1.18 -2.47
CA ILE A 104 -7.75 2.56 -2.94
C ILE A 104 -6.48 3.43 -2.89
N LEU A 105 -5.48 3.02 -2.10
CA LEU A 105 -4.20 3.69 -1.95
C LEU A 105 -3.15 3.23 -2.98
N ASP A 106 -3.45 2.21 -3.78
CA ASP A 106 -2.54 1.67 -4.78
C ASP A 106 -2.22 2.73 -5.86
N GLU A 107 -0.94 2.85 -6.22
CA GLU A 107 -0.44 3.85 -7.14
C GLU A 107 -0.99 3.71 -8.57
N ASN A 108 -1.45 2.51 -8.94
CA ASN A 108 -2.06 2.25 -10.23
C ASN A 108 -3.55 2.64 -10.27
N ILE A 109 -4.15 3.02 -9.12
CA ILE A 109 -5.53 3.47 -9.07
C ILE A 109 -5.62 4.98 -9.24
N ASN A 110 -6.08 5.41 -10.41
CA ASN A 110 -6.32 6.82 -10.70
C ASN A 110 -7.64 7.33 -10.11
N ILE A 111 -7.62 7.68 -8.82
CA ILE A 111 -8.78 8.25 -8.09
C ILE A 111 -9.25 9.59 -8.67
N ALA A 112 -8.39 10.33 -9.38
CA ALA A 112 -8.79 11.60 -9.99
C ALA A 112 -9.90 11.43 -11.05
N ARG A 113 -10.06 10.22 -11.63
CA ARG A 113 -11.14 9.91 -12.59
C ARG A 113 -12.54 10.13 -12.03
N VAL A 114 -12.74 9.93 -10.73
CA VAL A 114 -14.05 10.11 -10.09
C VAL A 114 -14.29 11.52 -9.57
N LYS A 115 -13.29 12.42 -9.61
CA LYS A 115 -13.38 13.79 -9.08
C LYS A 115 -14.61 14.56 -9.55
N LYS A 116 -15.00 14.39 -10.82
CA LYS A 116 -16.14 15.07 -11.44
C LYS A 116 -17.49 14.82 -10.76
N TYR A 117 -17.61 13.74 -9.99
CA TYR A 117 -18.84 13.39 -9.27
C TYR A 117 -18.96 14.07 -7.90
N PHE A 118 -17.88 14.69 -7.41
CA PHE A 118 -17.79 15.25 -6.07
C PHE A 118 -18.03 16.75 -6.07
N SER A 119 -18.72 17.25 -5.04
CA SER A 119 -18.62 18.66 -4.69
C SER A 119 -17.17 19.00 -4.29
N PRO A 120 -16.74 20.28 -4.37
CA PRO A 120 -15.40 20.67 -3.98
C PRO A 120 -15.03 20.27 -2.54
N GLU A 121 -15.98 20.41 -1.61
CA GLU A 121 -15.83 20.04 -0.20
C GLU A 121 -15.73 18.52 -0.01
N ALA A 122 -16.54 17.76 -0.75
CA ALA A 122 -16.50 16.30 -0.73
C ALA A 122 -15.16 15.79 -1.26
N TRP A 123 -14.65 16.35 -2.36
CA TRP A 123 -13.33 15.99 -2.89
C TRP A 123 -12.21 16.27 -1.89
N GLN A 124 -12.26 17.42 -1.20
CA GLN A 124 -11.30 17.74 -0.16
C GLN A 124 -11.39 16.75 1.02
N THR A 125 -12.61 16.36 1.41
CA THR A 125 -12.85 15.36 2.46
C THR A 125 -12.27 14.00 2.09
N LEU A 126 -12.45 13.54 0.84
CA LEU A 126 -11.86 12.30 0.36
C LEU A 126 -10.33 12.34 0.44
N LYS A 127 -9.69 13.43 -0.01
CA LYS A 127 -8.23 13.57 0.07
C LYS A 127 -7.72 13.48 1.52
N VAL A 128 -8.42 14.12 2.46
CA VAL A 128 -8.09 14.03 3.89
C VAL A 128 -8.23 12.59 4.38
N ALA A 129 -9.33 11.91 4.06
CA ALA A 129 -9.54 10.52 4.45
C ALA A 129 -8.46 9.57 3.89
N LEU A 130 -8.05 9.76 2.63
CA LEU A 130 -6.96 8.99 2.01
C LEU A 130 -5.60 9.27 2.67
N SER A 131 -5.30 10.53 2.99
CA SER A 131 -4.08 10.89 3.74
C SER A 131 -4.10 10.24 5.12
N SER A 132 -5.19 10.38 5.87
CA SER A 132 -5.31 9.76 7.20
C SER A 132 -5.16 8.24 7.14
N LYS A 133 -5.76 7.57 6.15
CA LYS A 133 -5.58 6.13 5.98
C LYS A 133 -4.11 5.75 5.72
N ARG A 134 -3.40 6.55 4.92
CA ARG A 134 -1.98 6.35 4.63
C ARG A 134 -1.11 6.57 5.87
N ASP A 135 -1.39 7.61 6.64
CA ASP A 135 -0.57 8.02 7.78
C ASP A 135 -0.74 7.09 8.99
N ILE A 136 -1.94 6.53 9.19
CA ILE A 136 -2.25 5.65 10.31
C ILE A 136 -1.68 4.23 10.10
N ALA A 137 -1.35 3.86 8.85
CA ALA A 137 -0.79 2.55 8.48
C ALA A 137 -1.53 1.34 9.10
N GLU A 138 -2.86 1.42 9.17
CA GLU A 138 -3.72 0.31 9.57
C GLU A 138 -3.84 -0.70 8.43
N TRP A 139 -2.93 -1.67 8.43
CA TRP A 139 -3.00 -2.83 7.58
C TRP A 139 -3.81 -3.91 8.30
N ASN A 140 -5.11 -3.95 8.06
CA ASN A 140 -6.00 -4.94 8.67
C ASN A 140 -6.29 -6.09 7.70
N CYS A 141 -6.44 -7.29 8.26
CA CYS A 141 -6.91 -8.45 7.52
C CYS A 141 -8.37 -8.24 7.10
N THR A 142 -8.68 -8.36 5.81
CA THR A 142 -10.02 -8.12 5.25
C THR A 142 -11.11 -9.07 5.80
N VAL A 143 -10.73 -10.21 6.37
CA VAL A 143 -11.67 -11.21 6.89
C VAL A 143 -12.01 -10.99 8.36
N CYS A 144 -11.03 -10.62 9.19
CA CYS A 144 -11.22 -10.50 10.65
C CYS A 144 -11.00 -9.09 11.19
N ASP A 145 -10.70 -8.12 10.33
CA ASP A 145 -10.44 -6.71 10.65
C ASP A 145 -9.40 -6.49 11.76
N THR A 146 -8.46 -7.43 11.89
CA THR A 146 -7.37 -7.36 12.86
C THR A 146 -6.05 -7.08 12.13
N ASP A 147 -5.13 -6.37 12.78
CA ASP A 147 -3.79 -6.05 12.27
C ASP A 147 -3.10 -7.27 11.64
N VAL A 148 -2.63 -7.11 10.40
CA VAL A 148 -1.93 -8.12 9.59
C VAL A 148 -0.59 -8.51 10.20
N HIS A 149 0.01 -7.67 11.05
CA HIS A 149 1.25 -7.99 11.75
C HIS A 149 1.05 -8.95 12.93
N SER A 150 -0.19 -9.19 13.36
CA SER A 150 -0.50 -10.11 14.48
C SER A 150 -0.34 -11.60 14.13
N ALA A 151 -0.23 -11.96 12.84
CA ALA A 151 -0.01 -13.32 12.37
C ALA A 151 0.64 -13.33 10.97
N ALA A 152 1.02 -14.50 10.48
CA ALA A 152 1.47 -14.64 9.10
C ALA A 152 0.37 -14.17 8.12
N SER A 153 0.73 -13.26 7.22
CA SER A 153 -0.19 -12.58 6.31
C SER A 153 0.31 -12.62 4.87
N LEU A 154 -0.63 -12.48 3.94
CA LEU A 154 -0.38 -12.35 2.51
C LEU A 154 -1.19 -11.17 1.97
N VAL A 155 -0.70 -10.59 0.88
CA VAL A 155 -1.46 -9.68 0.05
C VAL A 155 -1.90 -10.45 -1.20
N CYS A 156 -3.16 -10.28 -1.60
CA CYS A 156 -3.65 -10.86 -2.84
C CYS A 156 -3.33 -9.95 -4.01
N ASP A 157 -2.57 -10.40 -5.00
CA ASP A 157 -2.23 -9.59 -6.19
C ASP A 157 -3.47 -9.19 -7.02
N GLY A 158 -4.57 -9.95 -6.90
CA GLY A 158 -5.81 -9.68 -7.64
C GLY A 158 -6.70 -8.61 -7.01
N CYS A 159 -6.86 -8.62 -5.68
CA CYS A 159 -7.71 -7.64 -4.98
C CYS A 159 -6.93 -6.57 -4.21
N LEU A 160 -5.60 -6.72 -4.09
CA LEU A 160 -4.68 -5.84 -3.37
C LEU A 160 -5.05 -5.64 -1.89
N GLU A 161 -5.75 -6.62 -1.33
CA GLU A 161 -6.16 -6.65 0.06
C GLU A 161 -5.28 -7.61 0.87
N TRP A 162 -5.17 -7.33 2.17
CA TRP A 162 -4.38 -8.13 3.09
C TRP A 162 -5.23 -9.18 3.79
N PHE A 163 -4.65 -10.36 3.98
CA PHE A 163 -5.30 -11.47 4.66
C PHE A 163 -4.31 -12.17 5.58
N HIS A 164 -4.72 -12.53 6.79
CA HIS A 164 -3.98 -13.55 7.53
C HIS A 164 -4.07 -14.87 6.76
N GLN A 165 -3.00 -15.65 6.76
CA GLN A 165 -2.97 -16.98 6.14
C GLN A 165 -4.07 -17.88 6.73
N LYS A 166 -4.27 -17.82 8.06
CA LYS A 166 -5.36 -18.54 8.75
C LYS A 166 -6.76 -18.08 8.33
N CYS A 167 -6.92 -16.84 7.88
CA CYS A 167 -8.20 -16.26 7.50
C CYS A 167 -8.54 -16.48 6.04
N SER A 168 -7.54 -16.66 5.17
CA SER A 168 -7.72 -16.85 3.73
C SER A 168 -7.89 -18.32 3.34
N ASN A 169 -7.82 -19.26 4.28
CA ASN A 169 -7.76 -20.72 4.02
C ASN A 169 -6.70 -21.12 2.97
N VAL A 170 -5.72 -20.24 2.72
CA VAL A 170 -4.61 -20.54 1.83
C VAL A 170 -3.74 -21.54 2.59
N LEU A 171 -3.81 -22.80 2.16
CA LEU A 171 -2.94 -23.84 2.66
C LEU A 171 -1.51 -23.43 2.33
N CYS A 172 -0.78 -22.97 3.34
CA CYS A 172 0.65 -22.84 3.27
C CYS A 172 1.19 -24.27 3.28
N ILE A 173 1.22 -24.90 2.10
CA ILE A 173 1.79 -26.23 1.99
C ILE A 173 3.30 -26.06 2.19
N ASP A 174 3.78 -26.52 3.33
CA ASP A 174 5.21 -26.57 3.64
C ASP A 174 5.93 -27.33 2.53
N ARG A 175 6.84 -26.64 1.84
CA ARG A 175 7.62 -27.20 0.73
C ARG A 175 8.35 -28.49 1.15
N SER A 176 8.73 -28.60 2.41
CA SER A 176 9.37 -29.79 2.99
C SER A 176 8.40 -30.98 3.01
N LYS A 177 7.11 -30.74 3.28
CA LYS A 177 6.07 -31.78 3.22
C LYS A 177 5.73 -32.19 1.80
N ILE A 178 5.79 -31.26 0.83
CA ILE A 178 5.64 -31.61 -0.60
C ILE A 178 6.77 -32.52 -1.06
N LEU A 179 8.02 -32.19 -0.71
CA LEU A 179 9.18 -33.00 -1.08
C LEU A 179 9.13 -34.40 -0.46
N GLN A 180 8.72 -34.52 0.82
CA GLN A 180 8.52 -35.82 1.46
C GLN A 180 7.41 -36.65 0.80
N LEU A 181 6.33 -36.02 0.33
CA LEU A 181 5.26 -36.72 -0.39
C LEU A 181 5.74 -37.21 -1.76
N TYR A 182 6.57 -36.42 -2.47
CA TYR A 182 7.19 -36.79 -3.74
C TYR A 182 8.22 -37.93 -3.60
N GLU A 183 9.06 -37.90 -2.58
CA GLU A 183 10.03 -38.98 -2.33
C GLU A 183 9.33 -40.30 -2.02
N ASN A 184 8.24 -40.27 -1.25
CA ASN A 184 7.46 -41.47 -0.93
C ASN A 184 6.68 -42.05 -2.13
N THR A 185 6.43 -41.27 -3.18
CA THR A 185 5.78 -41.77 -4.41
C THR A 185 6.75 -42.36 -5.42
N ILE A 186 8.02 -41.95 -5.42
CA ILE A 186 9.04 -42.46 -6.36
C ILE A 186 9.70 -43.75 -5.84
N TYR A 187 9.79 -43.95 -4.52
CA TYR A 187 10.46 -45.12 -3.94
C TYR A 187 9.52 -46.30 -3.58
N GLN A 188 8.24 -46.24 -3.94
CA GLN A 188 7.26 -47.33 -3.73
C GLN A 188 6.66 -47.92 -5.02
N SER A 189 7.18 -47.57 -6.19
CA SER A 189 6.80 -48.13 -7.49
C SER A 189 7.86 -49.05 -8.07
#